data_AF-A0A966PRJ8-F1
#
_entry.id   AF-A0A966PRJ8-F1
#
_cell.length_a   1.000
_cell.length_b   1.000
_cell.length_c   1.000
_cell.angle_alpha   90.00
_cell.angle_beta   90.00
_cell.angle_gamma   90.00
#
_symmetry.space_group_name_H-M   'P 1'
#
loop_
_entity.id
_entity.type
_entity.pdbx_description
1 polymer ?
#
loop_
_entity_poly.entity_id
_entity_poly.type
_entity_poly.pdbx_seq_one_letter_code
_entity_poly.pdbx_strand_id
1 'polypeptide(L)' 'VGVVLAALYLLWAYQRVFHGEPDEANSSFKEINAKEGMLMAVFVAVILVTGIYPKPMLERIEPSVNSFIEHVEGQTK' A
#
# COMPACT_ATOMS: atom_id res chain seq x y z
N VAL A 1 16.10 2.28 11.19
CA VAL A 1 15.42 3.50 11.70
C VAL A 1 14.26 3.95 10.81
N GLY A 2 14.43 4.01 9.48
CA GLY A 2 13.36 4.46 8.56
C GLY A 2 12.00 3.74 8.71
N VAL A 3 12.01 2.40 8.81
CA VAL A 3 10.77 1.62 9.01
C VAL A 3 10.08 1.93 10.34
N VAL A 4 10.85 2.16 11.41
CA VAL A 4 10.31 2.49 12.74
C VAL A 4 9.61 3.85 12.72
N LEU A 5 10.23 4.84 12.09
CA LEU A 5 9.63 6.17 11.92
C LEU A 5 8.38 6.11 11.04
N ALA A 6 8.40 5.30 9.97
CA ALA A 6 7.23 5.11 9.10
C ALA A 6 6.05 4.51 9.89
N ALA A 7 6.30 3.47 10.69
CA ALA A 7 5.28 2.86 11.53
C ALA A 7 4.71 3.85 12.57
N LEU A 8 5.57 4.62 13.23
CA LEU A 8 5.14 5.65 14.19
C LEU A 8 4.29 6.74 13.53
N TYR A 9 4.70 7.23 12.36
CA TYR A 9 3.96 8.26 11.64
C TYR A 9 2.59 7.75 11.18
N LEU A 10 2.54 6.54 10.60
CA LEU A 10 1.27 5.92 10.18
C LEU A 10 0.33 5.70 11.37
N LEU A 11 0.86 5.23 12.51
CA LEU A 11 0.06 5.03 13.72
C LEU A 11 -0.48 6.35 14.27
N TRP A 12 0.38 7.37 14.38
CA TRP A 12 -0.03 8.70 14.86
C TRP A 12 -1.08 9.34 13.94
N ALA A 13 -0.90 9.23 12.62
CA ALA A 13 -1.86 9.72 11.64
C ALA A 13 -3.20 9.00 11.75
N TYR A 14 -3.19 7.66 11.86
CA TYR A 14 -4.41 6.86 12.04
C TYR A 14 -5.17 7.29 13.29
N GLN A 15 -4.49 7.43 14.43
CA GLN A 15 -5.11 7.85 15.68
C GLN A 15 -5.75 9.24 15.56
N ARG A 16 -5.06 10.19 14.91
CA ARG A 16 -5.58 11.55 14.72
C ARG A 16 -6.80 11.62 13.80
N VAL A 17 -6.85 10.79 12.77
CA VAL A 17 -7.94 10.79 11.77
C VAL A 17 -9.18 10.08 12.28
N PHE A 18 -9.02 8.94 12.97
CA PHE A 18 -10.16 8.09 13.36
C PHE A 18 -10.64 8.28 14.80
N HIS A 19 -9.79 8.75 15.73
CA HIS A 19 -10.16 8.94 17.14
C HIS A 19 -10.31 10.42 17.55
N GLY A 20 -10.14 11.37 16.62
CA GLY A 20 -10.37 12.79 16.88
C GLY A 20 -11.87 13.14 16.85
N GLU A 21 -12.24 14.25 17.48
CA GLU A 21 -13.60 14.81 17.35
C GLU A 21 -13.80 15.37 15.93
N PRO A 22 -14.96 15.12 15.28
CA PRO A 22 -15.23 15.65 13.95
C PRO A 22 -15.35 17.19 13.99
N ASP A 23 -14.53 17.87 13.20
CA ASP A 23 -14.63 19.32 12.99
C ASP A 23 -15.88 19.67 12.16
N GLU A 24 -16.33 20.94 12.16
CA GLU A 24 -17.53 21.39 11.42
C GLU A 24 -17.46 21.02 9.93
N ALA A 25 -16.27 21.04 9.33
CA ALA A 25 -16.03 20.65 7.95
C ALA A 25 -16.22 19.14 7.67
N ASN A 26 -16.05 18.29 8.68
CA ASN A 26 -16.17 16.83 8.55
C ASN A 26 -17.57 16.32 8.95
N SER A 27 -18.33 17.13 9.67
CA SER A 27 -19.65 16.79 10.21
C SER A 27 -20.70 16.43 9.15
N SER A 28 -20.56 16.97 7.93
CA SER A 28 -21.49 16.76 6.82
C SER A 28 -21.03 15.71 5.81
N PHE A 29 -19.93 15.00 6.08
CA PHE A 29 -19.45 13.96 5.18
C PHE A 29 -20.45 12.81 5.08
N LYS A 30 -20.77 12.45 3.84
CA LYS A 30 -21.66 11.34 3.55
C LYS A 30 -20.98 10.03 3.91
N GLU A 31 -21.73 9.15 4.57
CA GLU A 31 -21.26 7.79 4.88
C GLU A 31 -20.97 6.98 3.60
N ILE A 32 -20.06 6.03 3.75
CA ILE A 32 -19.62 5.16 2.66
C ILE A 32 -20.78 4.35 2.09
N ASN A 33 -20.89 4.32 0.77
CA ASN A 33 -21.88 3.48 0.10
C ASN A 33 -21.38 2.03 -0.01
N ALA A 34 -22.29 1.06 -0.04
CA ALA A 34 -21.95 -0.37 -0.17
C ALA A 34 -21.05 -0.67 -1.39
N LYS A 35 -21.20 0.07 -2.50
CA LYS A 35 -20.34 -0.07 -3.68
C LYS A 35 -18.92 0.44 -3.44
N GLU A 36 -18.76 1.53 -2.69
CA GLU A 36 -17.46 2.10 -2.34
C GLU A 36 -16.73 1.18 -1.35
N GLY A 37 -17.47 0.65 -0.36
CA GLY A 37 -16.95 -0.35 0.57
C GLY A 37 -16.49 -1.63 -0.13
N MET A 38 -17.23 -2.10 -1.14
CA MET A 38 -16.82 -3.25 -1.95
C MET A 38 -15.51 -2.98 -2.72
N LEU A 39 -15.34 -1.79 -3.28
CA LEU A 39 -14.10 -1.41 -3.95
C LEU A 39 -12.92 -1.41 -2.96
N MET A 40 -13.10 -0.83 -1.77
CA MET A 40 -12.08 -0.88 -0.71
C MET A 40 -11.74 -2.31 -0.30
N ALA A 41 -12.75 -3.18 -0.17
CA ALA A 41 -12.54 -4.59 0.17
C ALA A 41 -11.72 -5.34 -0.89
N VAL A 42 -11.92 -5.05 -2.19
CA VAL A 42 -11.12 -5.62 -3.28
C VAL A 42 -9.65 -5.20 -3.15
N PHE A 43 -9.38 -3.93 -2.86
CA PHE A 43 -8.00 -3.47 -2.64
C PHE A 43 -7.34 -4.17 -1.45
N VAL A 44 -8.06 -4.29 -0.32
CA VAL A 44 -7.58 -5.03 0.85
C VAL A 44 -7.30 -6.48 0.50
N ALA A 45 -8.17 -7.13 -0.26
CA ALA A 45 -7.96 -8.50 -0.71
C ALA A 45 -6.68 -8.65 -1.54
N VAL A 46 -6.41 -7.72 -2.47
CA VAL A 46 -5.16 -7.73 -3.25
C VAL A 46 -3.92 -7.56 -2.36
N ILE A 47 -3.97 -6.66 -1.38
CA ILE A 47 -2.88 -6.45 -0.40
C ILE A 47 -2.63 -7.74 0.40
N LEU A 48 -3.69 -8.39 0.89
CA LEU A 48 -3.59 -9.64 1.65
C LEU A 48 -3.07 -10.80 0.81
N VAL A 49 -3.60 -10.98 -0.40
CA VAL A 49 -3.14 -12.03 -1.33
C VAL A 49 -1.67 -11.83 -1.67
N THR A 50 -1.25 -10.60 -1.96
CA THR A 50 0.16 -10.29 -2.25
C THR A 50 1.03 -10.49 -1.02
N GLY A 51 0.53 -10.15 0.18
CA GLY A 51 1.25 -10.34 1.44
C GLY A 51 1.46 -11.82 1.80
N ILE A 52 0.48 -12.68 1.51
CA ILE A 52 0.56 -14.13 1.80
C ILE A 52 1.28 -14.89 0.67
N TYR A 53 0.99 -14.54 -0.59
CA TYR A 53 1.53 -15.22 -1.77
C TYR A 53 2.03 -14.20 -2.82
N PRO A 54 3.24 -13.63 -2.63
CA PRO A 54 3.81 -12.63 -3.55
C PRO A 54 4.39 -13.22 -4.85
N LYS A 55 4.63 -14.55 -4.90
CA LYS A 55 5.26 -15.24 -6.04
C LYS A 55 4.70 -14.88 -7.43
N PRO A 56 3.39 -14.86 -7.69
CA PRO A 56 2.85 -14.58 -9.03
C PRO A 56 3.18 -13.16 -9.50
N MET A 57 3.35 -12.21 -8.57
CA MET A 57 3.79 -10.86 -8.90
C MET A 57 5.30 -10.83 -9.16
N LEU A 58 6.09 -11.55 -8.36
CA LEU A 58 7.55 -11.62 -8.51
C LEU A 58 7.97 -12.31 -9.82
N GLU A 59 7.39 -13.46 -10.15
CA GLU A 59 7.68 -14.21 -11.38
C GLU A 59 7.45 -13.38 -12.65
N ARG A 60 6.51 -12.41 -12.59
CA ARG A 60 6.26 -11.50 -13.70
C ARG A 60 7.32 -10.40 -13.85
N ILE A 61 7.92 -9.98 -12.74
CA ILE A 61 8.89 -8.88 -12.66
C ILE A 61 10.34 -9.37 -12.84
N GLU A 62 10.65 -10.54 -12.31
CA GLU A 62 11.97 -11.19 -12.37
C GLU A 62 12.65 -11.15 -13.75
N PRO A 63 12.01 -11.52 -14.88
CA PRO A 63 12.70 -11.52 -16.18
C PRO A 63 13.14 -10.11 -16.61
N SER A 64 12.34 -9.09 -16.33
CA SER A 64 12.70 -7.70 -16.64
C SER A 64 13.86 -7.24 -15.75
N VAL A 65 13.84 -7.58 -14.46
CA VAL A 65 14.93 -7.24 -13.53
C VAL A 65 16.22 -7.95 -13.91
N ASN A 66 16.17 -9.24 -14.25
CA ASN A 66 17.35 -10.01 -14.66
C ASN A 66 17.97 -9.43 -15.93
N SER A 67 17.13 -9.11 -16.94
CA SER A 67 17.63 -8.44 -18.14
C SER A 67 18.30 -7.10 -17.80
N PHE A 68 17.72 -6.32 -16.88
CA PHE A 68 18.30 -5.04 -16.48
C PHE A 68 19.66 -5.20 -15.79
N ILE A 69 19.80 -6.17 -14.88
CA ILE A 69 21.06 -6.46 -14.19
C ILE A 69 22.14 -6.88 -15.18
N GLU A 70 21.85 -7.78 -16.11
CA GLU A 70 22.79 -8.21 -17.15
C GLU A 70 23.28 -7.05 -18.03
N HIS A 71 22.39 -6.11 -18.38
CA HIS A 71 22.78 -4.93 -19.16
C HIS A 71 23.70 -4.00 -18.35
N VAL A 72 23.46 -3.81 -17.06
CA VAL A 72 24.30 -2.95 -16.20
C VAL A 72 25.66 -3.59 -15.92
N GLU A 73 25.72 -4.89 -15.66
CA GLU A 73 26.98 -5.62 -15.46
C GLU A 73 27.82 -5.69 -16.73
N GLY A 74 27.17 -5.87 -17.90
CA GLY A 74 27.85 -5.87 -19.20
C GLY A 74 28.40 -4.51 -19.62
N GLN A 75 27.90 -3.40 -19.07
CA GLN A 75 28.44 -2.04 -19.30
C GLN A 75 29.50 -1.62 -18.27
N THR A 76 29.57 -2.32 -17.12
CA THR A 76 30.52 -2.00 -16.04
C THR A 76 31.85 -2.76 -16.19
N LYS A 77 31.94 -3.70 -17.14
CA LYS A 77 33.19 -4.32 -17.60
C LYS A 77 33.67 -3.70 -18.90
#